data_AF-A0A2E2YK69-F1
#
_entry.id   AF-A0A2E2YK69-F1
#
_cell.length_a   1.000
_cell.length_b   1.000
_cell.length_c   1.000
_cell.angle_alpha   90.00
_cell.angle_beta   90.00
_cell.angle_gamma   90.00
#
_symmetry.space_group_name_H-M   'P 1'
#
loop_
_entity.id
_entity.type
_entity.pdbx_description
1 polymer ?
#
loop_
_entity_poly.entity_id
_entity_poly.type
_entity_poly.pdbx_seq_one_letter_code
_entity_poly.pdbx_strand_id
1 'polypeptide(L)'
;MTDPDYKDSTSKNTIQQFLDIDFTNVDSETVAELLSVIFDTVSLSREDRVQLLGSALVMEALRPHWVDGNSPGTAHRLLRASDPELAATVESIAPMLLSRAESRENARKAVKAVEELLSR
;
A
#
# COMPACT_ATOMS: atom_id res chain seq x y z
N MET A 1 -27.72 26.45 -4.64
CA MET A 1 -28.25 25.16 -5.11
C MET A 1 -27.13 24.51 -5.90
N THR A 2 -26.22 23.84 -5.19
CA THR A 2 -25.01 23.23 -5.76
C THR A 2 -25.32 21.79 -6.11
N ASP A 3 -25.25 21.50 -7.40
CA ASP A 3 -25.53 20.20 -7.99
C ASP A 3 -24.57 19.13 -7.45
N PRO A 4 -25.05 18.05 -6.81
CA PRO A 4 -24.20 17.01 -6.25
C PRO A 4 -23.37 16.24 -7.30
N ASP A 5 -23.72 16.32 -8.59
CA ASP A 5 -23.00 15.64 -9.68
C ASP A 5 -21.66 16.32 -10.06
N TYR A 6 -21.44 17.58 -9.70
CA TYR A 6 -20.25 18.33 -10.16
C TYR A 6 -18.93 17.85 -9.51
N LYS A 7 -18.97 17.32 -8.29
CA LYS A 7 -17.78 16.78 -7.61
C LYS A 7 -17.39 15.40 -8.15
N ASP A 8 -18.36 14.59 -8.57
CA ASP A 8 -18.12 13.21 -8.99
C ASP A 8 -17.52 13.15 -10.41
N SER A 9 -17.94 14.04 -11.30
CA SER A 9 -17.37 14.17 -12.65
C SER A 9 -15.93 14.70 -12.65
N THR A 10 -15.59 15.57 -11.70
CA THR A 10 -14.24 16.15 -11.59
C THR A 10 -13.26 15.10 -11.06
N SER A 11 -13.62 14.36 -10.00
CA SER A 11 -12.79 13.27 -9.47
C SER A 11 -12.55 12.15 -10.49
N LYS A 12 -13.56 11.78 -11.29
CA LYS A 12 -13.43 10.76 -12.34
C LYS A 12 -12.50 11.20 -13.47
N ASN A 13 -12.53 12.48 -13.88
CA ASN A 13 -11.65 13.01 -14.92
C ASN A 13 -10.19 13.05 -14.45
N THR A 14 -9.95 13.49 -13.21
CA THR A 14 -8.61 13.54 -12.61
C THR A 14 -8.01 12.13 -12.43
N ILE A 15 -8.79 11.14 -11.98
CA ILE A 15 -8.31 9.75 -11.85
C ILE A 15 -7.97 9.15 -13.22
N GLN A 16 -8.78 9.41 -14.25
CA GLN A 16 -8.53 8.90 -15.59
C GLN A 16 -7.24 9.50 -16.20
N GLN A 17 -7.01 10.79 -16.00
CA GLN A 17 -5.77 11.45 -16.41
C GLN A 17 -4.53 10.87 -15.72
N PHE A 18 -4.66 10.37 -14.49
CA PHE A 18 -3.56 9.70 -13.77
C PHE A 18 -3.24 8.30 -14.29
N LEU A 19 -4.21 7.59 -14.86
CA LEU A 19 -4.00 6.24 -15.41
C LEU A 19 -3.25 6.26 -16.76
N ASP A 20 -3.29 7.40 -17.46
CA ASP A 20 -2.60 7.60 -18.75
C ASP A 20 -1.18 8.15 -18.61
N ILE A 21 -0.69 8.38 -17.38
CA ILE A 21 0.68 8.83 -17.13
C ILE A 21 1.65 7.68 -17.34
N ASP A 22 2.60 7.87 -18.26
CA ASP A 22 3.76 7.00 -18.37
C ASP A 22 4.77 7.31 -17.25
N PHE A 23 4.69 6.53 -16.17
CA PHE A 23 5.57 6.66 -15.00
C PHE A 23 7.04 6.35 -15.28
N THR A 24 7.43 5.87 -16.48
CA THR A 24 8.85 5.59 -16.77
C THR A 24 9.69 6.84 -17.01
N ASN A 25 9.08 7.99 -17.31
CA ASN A 25 9.78 9.24 -17.60
C ASN A 25 9.43 10.39 -16.62
N VAL A 26 8.83 10.05 -15.48
CA VAL A 26 8.37 11.03 -14.48
C VAL A 26 9.35 11.05 -13.31
N ASP A 27 9.75 12.24 -12.87
CA ASP A 27 10.63 12.38 -11.71
C ASP A 27 9.93 12.02 -10.38
N SER A 28 10.73 11.77 -9.35
CA SER A 28 10.23 11.35 -8.04
C SER A 28 9.36 12.39 -7.36
N GLU A 29 9.57 13.68 -7.65
CA GLU A 29 8.82 14.78 -7.04
C GLU A 29 7.39 14.82 -7.60
N THR A 30 7.26 14.71 -8.92
CA THR A 30 5.99 14.60 -9.62
C THR A 30 5.24 13.34 -9.18
N VAL A 31 5.91 12.19 -9.04
CA VAL A 31 5.28 10.97 -8.49
C VAL A 31 4.76 11.20 -7.06
N ALA A 32 5.53 11.89 -6.20
CA ALA A 32 5.12 12.17 -4.83
C ALA A 32 3.91 13.12 -4.77
N GLU A 33 3.87 14.14 -5.63
CA GLU A 33 2.73 15.05 -5.75
C GLU A 33 1.48 14.30 -6.22
N LEU A 34 1.62 13.46 -7.26
CA LEU A 34 0.53 12.64 -7.79
C LEU A 34 -0.04 11.70 -6.72
N LEU A 35 0.81 10.99 -6.01
CA LEU A 35 0.39 10.11 -4.92
C LEU A 35 -0.30 10.89 -3.79
N SER A 36 0.17 12.10 -3.50
CA SER A 36 -0.45 12.96 -2.49
C SER A 36 -1.87 13.36 -2.88
N VAL A 37 -2.07 13.81 -4.13
CA VAL A 37 -3.40 14.17 -4.67
C VAL A 37 -4.35 12.97 -4.64
N ILE A 38 -3.86 11.79 -5.05
CA ILE A 38 -4.66 10.55 -5.00
C ILE A 38 -5.06 10.25 -3.56
N PHE A 39 -4.10 10.25 -2.62
CA PHE A 39 -4.39 9.91 -1.23
C PHE A 39 -5.32 10.89 -0.52
N ASP A 40 -5.24 12.17 -0.87
CA ASP A 40 -6.17 13.19 -0.38
C ASP A 40 -7.58 12.98 -0.93
N THR A 41 -7.71 12.49 -2.16
CA THR A 41 -8.99 12.17 -2.78
C THR A 41 -9.66 10.96 -2.12
N VAL A 42 -8.91 9.90 -1.81
CA VAL A 42 -9.46 8.70 -1.12
C VAL A 42 -9.55 8.84 0.41
N SER A 43 -9.25 10.02 0.97
CA SER A 43 -9.33 10.28 2.43
C SER A 43 -8.63 9.23 3.29
N LEU A 44 -7.50 8.69 2.81
CA LEU A 44 -6.74 7.69 3.55
C LEU A 44 -6.01 8.36 4.72
N SER A 45 -6.07 7.72 5.89
CA SER A 45 -5.27 8.13 7.04
C SER A 45 -3.78 8.06 6.70
N ARG A 46 -2.94 8.89 7.35
CA ARG A 46 -1.48 8.83 7.18
C ARG A 46 -0.96 7.41 7.40
N GLU A 47 -1.56 6.71 8.35
CA GLU A 47 -1.21 5.34 8.66
C GLU A 47 -1.54 4.39 7.50
N ASP A 48 -2.72 4.48 6.91
CA ASP A 48 -3.11 3.61 5.80
C ASP A 48 -2.29 3.90 4.54
N ARG A 49 -1.91 5.17 4.30
CA ARG A 49 -0.99 5.54 3.21
C ARG A 49 0.37 4.85 3.36
N VAL A 50 0.94 4.89 4.57
CA VAL A 50 2.22 4.23 4.87
C VAL A 50 2.11 2.70 4.72
N GLN A 51 1.01 2.12 5.18
CA GLN A 51 0.77 0.68 5.02
C GLN A 51 0.70 0.28 3.54
N LEU A 52 -0.05 1.04 2.74
CA LEU A 52 -0.26 0.78 1.32
C LEU A 52 1.06 0.89 0.54
N LEU A 53 1.76 2.02 0.68
CA LEU A 53 3.05 2.24 0.00
C LEU A 53 4.11 1.24 0.45
N GLY A 54 4.22 0.98 1.76
CA GLY A 54 5.17 0.01 2.28
C GLY A 54 4.89 -1.40 1.77
N SER A 55 3.62 -1.81 1.72
CA SER A 55 3.24 -3.14 1.22
C SER A 55 3.49 -3.26 -0.28
N ALA A 56 3.20 -2.21 -1.06
CA ALA A 56 3.50 -2.17 -2.49
C ALA A 56 5.00 -2.28 -2.75
N LEU A 57 5.82 -1.52 -2.01
CA LEU A 57 7.28 -1.57 -2.12
C LEU A 57 7.83 -2.99 -1.87
N VAL A 58 7.40 -3.64 -0.78
CA VAL A 58 7.85 -4.99 -0.44
C VAL A 58 7.44 -5.99 -1.52
N MET A 59 6.21 -5.90 -2.02
CA MET A 59 5.72 -6.79 -3.08
C MET A 59 6.46 -6.60 -4.39
N GLU A 60 6.74 -5.35 -4.79
CA GLU A 60 7.49 -5.06 -6.01
C GLU A 60 8.95 -5.47 -5.90
N ALA A 61 9.60 -5.19 -4.77
CA ALA A 61 10.99 -5.58 -4.53
C ALA A 61 11.18 -7.10 -4.56
N LEU A 62 10.22 -7.86 -4.04
CA LEU A 62 10.29 -9.33 -4.00
C LEU A 62 9.74 -9.98 -5.27
N ARG A 63 8.93 -9.29 -6.08
CA ARG A 63 8.26 -9.85 -7.27
C ARG A 63 9.24 -10.59 -8.19
N PRO A 64 10.41 -10.04 -8.58
CA PRO A 64 11.34 -10.74 -9.47
C PRO A 64 11.82 -12.09 -8.92
N HIS A 65 11.87 -12.24 -7.60
CA HIS A 65 12.39 -13.42 -6.92
C HIS A 65 11.30 -14.39 -6.45
N TRP A 66 10.02 -13.97 -6.49
CA TRP A 66 8.87 -14.78 -6.07
C TRP A 66 8.32 -15.64 -7.22
N VAL A 67 8.38 -15.15 -8.47
CA VAL A 67 7.74 -15.78 -9.65
C VAL A 67 8.17 -17.24 -9.89
N ASP A 68 9.36 -17.64 -9.43
CA ASP A 68 9.89 -19.01 -9.63
C ASP A 68 9.39 -20.05 -8.60
N GLY A 69 8.26 -19.78 -7.92
CA GLY A 69 7.72 -20.68 -6.89
C GLY A 69 8.54 -20.68 -5.58
N ASN A 70 9.41 -19.69 -5.41
CA ASN A 70 10.21 -19.52 -4.21
C ASN A 70 9.34 -19.18 -3.00
N SER A 71 9.72 -19.71 -1.84
CA SER A 71 9.15 -19.26 -0.57
C SER A 71 9.52 -17.80 -0.30
N PRO A 72 8.73 -17.03 0.47
CA PRO A 72 9.04 -15.64 0.80
C PRO A 72 10.45 -15.45 1.38
N GLY A 73 10.90 -16.36 2.25
CA GLY A 73 12.25 -16.32 2.81
C GLY A 73 13.35 -16.59 1.77
N THR A 74 13.06 -17.36 0.73
CA THR A 74 14.00 -17.58 -0.39
C THR A 74 14.05 -16.36 -1.31
N ALA A 75 12.91 -15.79 -1.66
CA ALA A 75 12.83 -14.56 -2.44
C ALA A 75 13.58 -13.41 -1.76
N HIS A 76 13.43 -13.27 -0.44
CA HIS A 76 14.17 -12.27 0.34
C HIS A 76 15.68 -12.49 0.36
N ARG A 77 16.15 -13.75 0.49
CA ARG A 77 17.59 -14.05 0.40
C ARG A 77 18.16 -13.73 -0.98
N LEU A 78 17.40 -14.02 -2.03
CA LEU A 78 17.79 -13.69 -3.41
C LEU A 78 17.86 -12.17 -3.59
N LEU A 79 16.87 -11.42 -3.10
CA LEU A 79 16.89 -9.96 -3.07
C LEU A 79 18.14 -9.44 -2.33
N ARG A 80 18.44 -9.98 -1.14
CA ARG A 80 19.62 -9.58 -0.36
C ARG A 80 20.94 -9.81 -1.11
N ALA A 81 20.99 -10.81 -1.99
CA ALA A 81 22.17 -11.12 -2.78
C ALA A 81 22.29 -10.25 -4.03
N SER A 82 21.18 -9.86 -4.66
CA SER A 82 21.18 -9.03 -5.87
C SER A 82 21.19 -7.53 -5.58
N ASP A 83 20.47 -7.10 -4.54
CA ASP A 83 20.34 -5.71 -4.13
C ASP A 83 20.29 -5.61 -2.58
N PRO A 84 21.47 -5.50 -1.93
CA PRO A 84 21.55 -5.40 -0.49
C PRO A 84 20.91 -4.13 0.08
N GLU A 85 20.90 -3.02 -0.67
CA GLU A 85 20.36 -1.75 -0.22
C GLU A 85 18.84 -1.80 -0.17
N LEU A 86 18.21 -2.23 -1.26
CA LEU A 86 16.76 -2.42 -1.32
C LEU A 86 16.27 -3.44 -0.28
N ALA A 87 17.02 -4.53 -0.10
CA ALA A 87 16.73 -5.50 0.95
C ALA A 87 16.75 -4.87 2.35
N ALA A 88 17.74 -4.03 2.66
CA ALA A 88 17.81 -3.32 3.94
C ALA A 88 16.63 -2.34 4.12
N THR A 89 16.21 -1.67 3.05
CA THR A 89 14.99 -0.83 3.07
C THR A 89 13.75 -1.68 3.39
N VAL A 90 13.56 -2.81 2.72
CA VAL A 90 12.46 -3.76 3.00
C VAL A 90 12.49 -4.25 4.45
N GLU A 91 13.67 -4.65 4.94
CA GLU A 91 13.88 -5.09 6.33
C GLU A 91 13.53 -3.99 7.34
N SER A 92 13.78 -2.71 7.02
CA SER A 92 13.48 -1.59 7.91
C SER A 92 11.97 -1.30 8.04
N ILE A 93 11.19 -1.59 7.00
CA ILE A 93 9.75 -1.28 6.94
C ILE A 93 8.92 -2.49 7.41
N ALA A 94 9.44 -3.71 7.26
CA ALA A 94 8.74 -4.95 7.59
C ALA A 94 8.18 -5.04 9.02
N PRO A 95 8.91 -4.65 10.10
CA PRO A 95 8.39 -4.71 11.48
C PRO A 95 7.14 -3.86 11.69
N MET A 96 7.11 -2.67 11.09
CA MET A 96 5.95 -1.78 11.16
C MET A 96 4.74 -2.39 10.45
N LEU A 97 4.92 -2.96 9.26
CA LEU A 97 3.83 -3.61 8.51
C LEU A 97 3.31 -4.86 9.23
N LEU A 98 4.21 -5.65 9.84
CA LEU A 98 3.86 -6.84 10.61
C LEU A 98 3.05 -6.49 11.86
N SER A 99 3.54 -5.54 12.67
CA SER A 99 2.85 -5.08 13.88
C SER A 99 1.42 -4.59 13.58
N ARG A 100 1.21 -3.98 12.41
CA ARG A 100 -0.11 -3.51 11.97
C ARG A 100 -1.02 -4.63 11.52
N ALA A 101 -0.49 -5.62 10.79
CA ALA A 101 -1.24 -6.81 10.41
C ALA A 101 -1.71 -7.57 11.66
N GLU A 102 -0.84 -7.74 12.65
CA GLU A 102 -1.17 -8.34 13.95
C GLU A 102 -2.23 -7.52 14.69
N SER A 103 -2.07 -6.20 14.75
CA SER A 103 -3.04 -5.31 15.42
C SER A 103 -4.44 -5.40 14.78
N ARG A 104 -4.52 -5.44 13.45
CA ARG A 104 -5.79 -5.61 12.72
C ARG A 104 -6.42 -6.97 12.98
N GLU A 105 -5.62 -8.03 13.02
CA GLU A 105 -6.11 -9.37 13.32
C GLU A 105 -6.64 -9.47 14.75
N ASN A 106 -5.94 -8.87 15.72
CA ASN A 106 -6.39 -8.79 17.10
C ASN A 106 -7.70 -8.01 17.23
N ALA A 107 -7.83 -6.87 16.53
CA ALA A 107 -9.07 -6.10 16.51
C ALA A 107 -10.25 -6.91 15.95
N ARG A 108 -10.05 -7.66 14.85
CA ARG A 108 -11.07 -8.55 14.28
C ARG A 108 -11.51 -9.62 15.27
N LYS A 109 -10.54 -10.26 15.95
CA LYS A 109 -10.84 -11.26 16.99
C LYS A 109 -11.64 -10.66 18.14
N ALA A 110 -11.31 -9.44 18.57
CA ALA A 110 -12.03 -8.74 19.63
C ALA A 110 -13.47 -8.41 19.23
N VAL A 111 -13.68 -7.88 18.02
CA VAL A 111 -15.04 -7.61 17.50
C VAL A 111 -15.86 -8.89 17.46
N LYS A 112 -15.30 -9.97 16.90
CA LYS A 112 -15.98 -11.27 16.85
C LYS A 112 -16.36 -11.79 18.25
N ALA A 113 -15.46 -11.64 19.22
CA ALA A 113 -15.75 -12.04 20.61
C ALA A 113 -16.89 -11.21 21.23
N VAL A 114 -16.99 -9.91 20.91
CA VAL A 114 -18.10 -9.05 21.35
C VAL A 114 -19.41 -9.46 20.69
N GLU A 115 -19.40 -9.73 19.38
CA GLU A 115 -20.58 -10.23 18.65
C GLU A 115 -21.08 -11.56 19.23
N GLU A 116 -20.17 -12.48 19.54
CA GLU A 116 -20.49 -13.76 20.20
C GLU A 116 -21.10 -13.55 21.59
N LEU A 117 -20.66 -12.56 22.36
CA LEU A 117 -21.25 -12.23 23.67
C LEU A 117 -22.64 -11.59 23.56
N LEU A 118 -22.88 -10.74 22.57
CA LEU A 118 -24.15 -10.04 22.35
C LEU A 118 -25.22 -10.91 21.69
N SER A 119 -24.81 -12.00 21.04
CA SER A 119 -25.70 -12.99 20.41
C SER A 119 -26.21 -14.08 21.37
N ARG A 120 -25.84 -13.99 22.66
CA ARG A 120 -26.32 -14.85 23.76
C ARG A 120 -27.45 -14.17 24.52
#